data_AF-U1WK26-F1
#
_entry.id   AF-U1WK26-F1
#
_cell.length_a   1.000
_cell.length_b   1.000
_cell.length_c   1.000
_cell.angle_alpha   90.00
_cell.angle_beta   90.00
_cell.angle_gamma   90.00
#
_symmetry.space_group_name_H-M   'P 1'
#
loop_
_entity.id
_entity.type
_entity.pdbx_description
1 polymer ?
#
loop_
_entity_poly.entity_id
_entity_poly.type
_entity_poly.pdbx_seq_one_letter_code
_entity_poly.pdbx_strand_id
1 'polypeptide(L)'
;MQVTEREQVEQMDIFQLAQQTISEQVPDKIYSPRELKEMGLKWTKKDAERWDEEIWDVYNRVRRETGRFINWFEAIEIYIVERDK
;
A
#
# COMPACT_ATOMS: atom_id res chain seq x y z
N MET A 1 -52.56 15.38 14.79
CA MET A 1 -51.79 14.80 13.67
C MET A 1 -50.51 14.25 14.30
N GLN A 2 -50.47 12.93 14.54
CA GLN A 2 -49.38 12.26 15.25
C GLN A 2 -48.29 11.94 14.23
N VAL A 3 -47.12 12.55 14.39
CA VAL A 3 -45.92 12.22 13.63
C VAL A 3 -45.33 10.99 14.31
N THR A 4 -45.58 9.81 13.74
CA THR A 4 -45.05 8.54 14.23
C THR A 4 -43.53 8.51 14.10
N GLU A 5 -42.84 8.17 15.19
CA GLU A 5 -41.38 8.02 15.36
C GLU A 5 -40.68 7.05 14.36
N ARG A 6 -41.40 6.49 13.39
CA ARG A 6 -40.88 5.48 12.46
C ARG A 6 -40.08 6.06 11.29
N GLU A 7 -40.23 7.33 10.96
CA GLU A 7 -39.53 7.94 9.81
C GLU A 7 -38.11 8.42 10.10
N GLN A 8 -37.66 8.44 11.37
CA GLN A 8 -36.29 8.85 11.69
C GLN A 8 -35.26 7.72 11.64
N VAL A 9 -35.68 6.46 11.50
CA VAL A 9 -34.78 5.31 11.61
C VAL A 9 -34.13 4.94 10.26
N GLU A 10 -34.71 5.32 9.12
CA GLU A 10 -34.20 4.91 7.80
C GLU A 10 -33.08 5.80 7.23
N GLN A 11 -32.80 6.98 7.80
CA GLN A 11 -31.72 7.85 7.32
C GLN A 11 -30.34 7.58 7.95
N MET A 12 -30.21 6.57 8.82
CA MET A 12 -28.93 6.27 9.49
C MET A 12 -28.06 5.23 8.79
N ASP A 13 -28.50 4.57 7.72
CA ASP A 13 -27.75 3.41 7.17
C ASP A 13 -26.81 3.75 6.01
N ILE A 14 -27.13 4.75 5.18
CA ILE A 14 -26.32 5.03 3.96
C ILE A 14 -24.99 5.72 4.29
N PHE A 15 -24.96 6.55 5.34
CA PHE A 15 -23.75 7.30 5.72
C PHE A 15 -22.74 6.44 6.50
N GLN A 16 -23.20 5.37 7.17
CA GLN A 16 -22.31 4.43 7.87
C GLN A 16 -21.69 3.40 6.91
N LEU A 17 -22.38 3.01 5.84
CA LEU A 17 -21.83 2.14 4.80
C LEU A 17 -20.71 2.80 3.98
N ALA A 18 -20.73 4.13 3.82
CA ALA A 18 -19.66 4.87 3.14
C ALA A 18 -18.38 5.03 3.98
N GLN A 19 -18.46 4.78 5.30
CA GLN A 19 -17.34 4.78 6.24
C GLN A 19 -16.85 3.39 6.61
N GLN A 20 -17.27 2.36 5.88
CA GLN A 20 -16.32 1.26 5.65
C GLN A 20 -15.24 1.83 4.76
N THR A 21 -14.31 2.57 5.38
CA THR A 21 -12.91 2.53 5.01
C THR A 21 -12.65 1.07 4.74
N ILE A 22 -12.66 0.71 3.45
CA ILE A 22 -11.86 -0.39 2.97
C ILE A 22 -10.49 0.03 3.47
N SER A 23 -10.16 -0.43 4.68
CA SER A 23 -8.81 -0.44 5.18
C SER A 23 -8.15 -1.34 4.17
N GLU A 24 -7.73 -0.71 3.07
CA GLU A 24 -6.90 -1.29 2.04
C GLU A 24 -5.81 -1.90 2.88
N GLN A 25 -5.87 -3.23 3.04
CA GLN A 25 -4.91 -3.96 3.83
C GLN A 25 -3.62 -3.74 3.08
N VAL A 26 -2.94 -2.68 3.50
CA VAL A 26 -1.60 -2.37 3.08
C VAL A 26 -0.86 -3.65 3.39
N PRO A 27 -0.40 -4.39 2.38
CA PRO A 27 0.37 -5.56 2.67
C PRO A 27 1.58 -5.08 3.48
N ASP A 28 1.92 -5.77 4.57
CA ASP A 28 3.09 -5.44 5.40
C ASP A 28 4.38 -5.39 4.57
N LYS A 29 4.34 -5.98 3.37
CA LYS A 29 5.39 -6.04 2.37
C LYS A 29 5.01 -5.19 1.16
N ILE A 30 5.96 -4.44 0.60
CA ILE A 30 5.74 -3.76 -0.68
C ILE A 30 6.13 -4.72 -1.80
N TYR A 31 5.22 -4.88 -2.75
CA TYR A 31 5.42 -5.75 -3.91
C TYR A 31 5.77 -4.91 -5.12
N SER A 32 6.54 -5.47 -6.03
CA SER A 32 6.84 -4.83 -7.32
C SER A 32 5.59 -4.78 -8.21
N PRO A 33 5.59 -3.94 -9.26
CA PRO A 33 4.48 -3.90 -10.23
C PRO A 33 4.19 -5.25 -10.87
N ARG A 34 5.23 -6.07 -11.06
CA ARG A 34 5.10 -7.42 -11.61
C ARG A 34 4.41 -8.36 -10.64
N GLU A 35 4.81 -8.34 -9.38
CA GLU A 35 4.24 -9.21 -8.34
C GLU A 35 2.77 -8.88 -8.08
N LEU A 36 2.41 -7.59 -7.99
CA LEU A 36 1.01 -7.19 -7.87
C LEU A 36 0.19 -7.68 -9.06
N LYS A 37 0.73 -7.58 -10.28
CA LYS A 37 0.08 -8.10 -11.48
C LYS A 37 -0.12 -9.62 -11.41
N GLU A 38 0.87 -10.37 -10.94
CA GLU A 38 0.77 -11.83 -10.77
C GLU A 38 -0.26 -12.22 -9.70
N MET A 39 -0.49 -11.37 -8.70
CA MET A 39 -1.53 -11.52 -7.69
C MET A 39 -2.92 -11.05 -8.15
N GLY A 40 -3.04 -10.51 -9.37
CA GLY A 40 -4.30 -9.92 -9.86
C GLY A 40 -4.66 -8.58 -9.20
N LEU A 41 -3.70 -7.93 -8.55
CA LEU A 41 -3.85 -6.64 -7.90
C LEU A 41 -3.43 -5.51 -8.85
N LYS A 42 -4.09 -4.36 -8.72
CA LYS A 42 -3.79 -3.17 -9.51
C LYS A 42 -2.69 -2.37 -8.85
N TRP A 43 -1.67 -2.00 -9.62
CA TRP A 43 -0.66 -1.03 -9.22
C TRP A 43 -1.29 0.36 -9.03
N THR A 44 -1.26 0.88 -7.81
CA THR A 44 -1.77 2.22 -7.48
C THR A 44 -0.65 3.26 -7.43
N LYS A 45 -1.02 4.54 -7.42
CA LYS A 45 -0.08 5.65 -7.21
C LYS A 45 0.61 5.56 -5.84
N LYS A 46 -0.13 5.09 -4.83
CA LYS A 46 0.39 4.91 -3.47
C LYS A 46 1.40 3.77 -3.39
N ASP A 47 1.18 2.69 -4.16
CA ASP A 47 2.17 1.61 -4.28
C ASP A 47 3.45 2.12 -4.93
N ALA A 48 3.35 2.98 -5.95
CA ALA A 48 4.51 3.59 -6.59
C ALA A 48 5.33 4.45 -5.65
N GLU A 49 4.68 5.35 -4.89
CA GLU A 49 5.35 6.23 -3.94
C GLU A 49 6.09 5.41 -2.88
N ARG A 50 5.43 4.41 -2.28
CA ARG A 50 6.06 3.61 -1.24
C ARG A 50 7.12 2.66 -1.77
N TRP A 51 6.92 2.12 -2.98
CA TRP A 51 7.95 1.33 -3.65
C TRP A 51 9.22 2.14 -3.88
N ASP A 52 9.09 3.35 -4.41
CA ASP A 52 10.22 4.23 -4.65
C ASP A 52 10.94 4.61 -3.35
N GLU A 53 10.20 4.84 -2.26
CA GLU A 53 10.75 5.07 -0.92
C GLU A 53 11.59 3.88 -0.41
N GLU A 54 11.04 2.66 -0.45
CA GLU A 54 11.75 1.45 0.00
C GLU A 54 13.02 1.20 -0.82
N ILE A 55 12.95 1.34 -2.14
CA ILE A 55 14.11 1.14 -3.02
C ILE A 55 15.18 2.22 -2.78
N TRP A 56 14.76 3.46 -2.53
CA TRP A 56 15.66 4.56 -2.19
C TRP A 56 16.35 4.32 -0.84
N ASP A 57 15.63 3.80 0.16
CA ASP A 57 16.19 3.46 1.46
C ASP A 57 17.23 2.35 1.36
N VAL A 58 16.97 1.32 0.54
CA VAL A 58 17.96 0.26 0.24
C VAL A 58 19.20 0.84 -0.42
N TYR A 59 19.05 1.71 -1.43
CA TYR A 59 20.17 2.39 -2.07
C TYR A 59 21.03 3.18 -1.06
N ASN A 60 20.40 4.00 -0.21
CA ASN A 60 21.11 4.81 0.78
C ASN A 60 21.78 3.94 1.83
N ARG A 61 21.12 2.89 2.29
CA ARG A 61 21.68 1.93 3.26
C ARG A 61 22.92 1.26 2.71
N VAL A 62 22.85 0.71 1.50
CA VAL A 62 24.01 0.05 0.85
C VAL A 62 25.16 1.04 0.66
N ARG A 63 24.87 2.27 0.23
CA ARG A 63 25.88 3.32 0.09
C ARG A 63 26.55 3.65 1.44
N ARG A 64 25.76 3.79 2.51
CA ARG A 64 26.26 4.09 3.85
C ARG A 64 27.13 2.97 4.43
N GLU A 65 26.73 1.72 4.21
CA GLU A 65 27.37 0.55 4.82
C GLU A 65 28.59 0.05 4.05
N THR A 66 28.55 0.14 2.71
CA THR A 66 29.59 -0.44 1.85
C THR A 66 30.42 0.61 1.10
N GLY A 67 29.95 1.87 1.04
CA GLY A 67 30.54 2.91 0.19
C GLY A 67 30.29 2.71 -1.32
N ARG A 68 29.60 1.64 -1.72
CA ARG A 68 29.33 1.32 -3.12
C ARG A 68 28.13 2.11 -3.64
N PHE A 69 28.25 2.62 -4.87
CA PHE A 69 27.11 3.11 -5.63
C PHE A 69 26.49 1.94 -6.39
N ILE A 70 25.20 1.68 -6.15
CA ILE A 70 24.43 0.65 -6.86
C ILE A 70 23.43 1.31 -7.79
N ASN A 71 23.04 0.63 -8.86
CA ASN A 71 21.97 1.13 -9.71
C ASN A 71 20.58 0.78 -9.14
N TRP A 72 19.52 1.31 -9.77
CA TRP A 72 18.14 1.11 -9.33
C TRP A 72 17.70 -0.36 -9.36
N PHE A 73 18.14 -1.14 -10.37
CA PHE A 73 17.81 -2.55 -10.46
C PHE A 73 18.48 -3.38 -9.37
N GLU A 74 19.74 -3.09 -9.04
CA GLU A 74 20.43 -3.74 -7.92
C GLU A 74 19.73 -3.46 -6.59
N ALA A 75 19.25 -2.23 -6.37
CA ALA A 75 18.49 -1.89 -5.16
C ALA A 75 17.17 -2.68 -5.06
N ILE A 76 16.48 -2.87 -6.20
CA ILE A 76 15.27 -3.72 -6.28
C ILE A 76 15.58 -5.17 -5.92
N GLU A 77 16.65 -5.75 -6.50
CA GLU A 77 17.03 -7.13 -6.22
C GLU A 77 17.37 -7.33 -4.73
N ILE A 78 18.11 -6.40 -4.14
CA ILE A 78 18.44 -6.43 -2.71
C ILE A 78 17.16 -6.35 -1.87
N TYR A 79 16.25 -5.44 -2.18
CA TYR A 79 14.98 -5.30 -1.48
C TYR A 79 14.18 -6.60 -1.49
N ILE A 80 13.97 -7.19 -2.67
CA ILE A 80 13.19 -8.43 -2.82
C ILE A 80 13.84 -9.57 -2.04
N VAL A 81 15.17 -9.73 -2.15
CA VAL A 81 15.92 -10.78 -1.46
C VAL A 81 15.86 -10.61 0.07
N GLU A 82 15.84 -9.38 0.59
CA GLU A 82 15.74 -9.14 2.03
C GLU A 82 14.32 -9.31 2.57
N ARG A 83 13.32 -8.85 1.82
CA ARG A 83 11.90 -8.94 2.17
C ARG A 83 11.39 -10.39 2.24
N ASP A 84 11.99 -11.28 1.46
CA ASP A 84 11.58 -12.68 1.33
C ASP A 84 12.43 -13.67 2.15
N LYS A 85 13.41 -13.18 2.91
CA LYS A 85 14.14 -13.98 3.92
C LYS A 85 13.30 -14.17 5.18
#